data_AF-F2VSQ1-F1
#
_entry.id   AF-F2VSQ1-F1
#
_cell.length_a   1.000
_cell.length_b   1.000
_cell.length_c   1.000
_cell.angle_alpha   90.00
_cell.angle_beta   90.00
_cell.angle_gamma   90.00
#
_symmetry.space_group_name_H-M   'P 1'
#
loop_
_entity.id
_entity.type
_entity.pdbx_description
1 polymer ?
#
loop_
_entity_poly.entity_id
_entity_poly.type
_entity_poly.pdbx_seq_one_letter_code
_entity_poly.pdbx_strand_id
1 'polypeptide(L)'
;RLPNFRVVGDSLKDRFDGASRVMVGNAGSSRVNAGKKNRYNFQLKPYNPEHKPPGPKDLVYLESSPGFCERNPRLGIQGTHGRQCNDTSIGVDGCDLMC
;
A
#
# COMPACT_ATOMS: atom_id res chain seq x y z
N ARG A 1 8.31 27.35 8.20
CA ARG A 1 7.70 26.66 9.37
C ARG A 1 7.04 25.39 8.84
N LEU A 2 7.28 24.23 9.48
CA LEU A 2 6.67 22.97 9.04
C LEU A 2 5.19 22.91 9.47
N PRO A 3 4.33 22.18 8.71
CA PRO A 3 2.94 21.97 9.10
C PRO A 3 2.82 21.11 10.36
N ASN A 4 1.63 21.10 10.97
CA ASN A 4 1.31 20.15 12.03
C ASN A 4 1.39 18.72 11.46
N PHE A 5 1.95 17.79 12.23
CA PHE A 5 2.11 16.40 11.81
C PHE A 5 0.79 15.72 11.44
N ARG A 6 -0.34 16.13 12.02
CA ARG A 6 -1.66 15.61 11.62
C ARG A 6 -1.96 15.87 10.15
N VAL A 7 -1.62 17.05 9.63
CA VAL A 7 -1.79 17.39 8.20
C VAL A 7 -0.94 16.48 7.31
N VAL A 8 0.26 16.14 7.77
CA VAL A 8 1.14 15.20 7.06
C VAL A 8 0.53 13.79 7.09
N GLY A 9 0.01 13.36 8.24
CA GLY A 9 -0.66 12.07 8.42
C GLY A 9 -1.88 11.93 7.52
N ASP A 10 -2.74 12.94 7.47
CA ASP A 10 -3.93 12.95 6.61
C ASP A 10 -3.52 12.85 5.13
N SER A 11 -2.51 13.64 4.70
CA SER A 11 -1.99 13.54 3.32
C SER A 11 -1.40 12.18 2.97
N LEU A 12 -0.79 11.48 3.93
CA LEU A 12 -0.27 10.12 3.72
C LEU A 12 -1.40 9.08 3.73
N LYS A 13 -2.45 9.29 4.54
CA LYS A 13 -3.63 8.43 4.56
C LYS A 13 -4.36 8.45 3.21
N ASP A 14 -4.51 9.62 2.60
CA ASP A 14 -5.07 9.74 1.25
C ASP A 14 -4.25 8.96 0.21
N ARG A 15 -2.91 9.01 0.32
CA ARG A 15 -2.01 8.24 -0.56
C ARG A 15 -2.06 6.74 -0.27
N PHE A 16 -2.36 6.34 0.95
CA PHE A 16 -2.54 4.94 1.33
C PHE A 16 -3.82 4.38 0.70
N ASP A 17 -4.91 5.14 0.75
CA ASP A 17 -6.18 4.73 0.13
C ASP A 17 -6.09 4.67 -1.40
N GLY A 18 -5.22 5.49 -2.01
CA GLY A 18 -4.91 5.48 -3.44
C GLY A 18 -3.66 4.69 -3.83
N ALA A 19 -3.09 3.86 -2.96
CA ALA A 19 -1.83 3.19 -3.22
C ALA A 19 -1.92 2.24 -4.42
N SER A 20 -0.87 2.23 -5.26
CA SER A 20 -0.87 1.44 -6.49
C SER A 20 -0.19 0.09 -6.31
N ARG A 21 -0.88 -1.00 -6.69
CA ARG A 21 -0.25 -2.31 -6.80
C ARG A 21 0.68 -2.34 -8.00
N VAL A 22 1.92 -2.73 -7.79
CA VAL A 22 2.95 -2.80 -8.83
C VAL A 22 3.58 -4.19 -8.90
N MET A 23 4.18 -4.49 -10.04
CA MET A 23 5.04 -5.65 -10.24
C MET A 23 6.45 -5.18 -10.58
N VAL A 24 7.44 -5.95 -10.13
CA VAL A 24 8.83 -5.75 -10.51
C VAL A 24 9.05 -6.41 -11.87
N GLY A 25 9.34 -5.61 -12.89
CA GLY A 25 9.70 -6.17 -14.20
C GLY A 25 11.09 -6.81 -14.17
N ASN A 26 11.20 -8.08 -14.56
CA ASN A 26 12.47 -8.79 -14.77
C ASN A 26 13.24 -8.33 -16.03
N ALA A 27 13.07 -7.08 -16.47
CA ALA A 27 13.77 -6.52 -17.64
C ALA A 27 15.27 -6.24 -17.38
N GLY A 28 15.84 -6.85 -16.33
CA GLY A 28 17.25 -6.77 -15.95
C GLY A 28 18.12 -7.93 -16.43
N SER A 29 17.57 -8.98 -17.04
CA SER A 29 18.36 -10.15 -17.52
C SER A 29 18.44 -10.28 -19.04
N SER A 30 18.25 -9.19 -19.78
CA SER A 30 18.47 -9.14 -21.24
C SER A 30 19.18 -7.84 -21.63
N ARG A 31 20.42 -7.66 -21.17
CA ARG A 31 21.35 -6.68 -21.75
C ARG A 31 22.72 -7.31 -21.89
N VAL A 32 22.83 -8.15 -22.92
CA VAL A 32 24.07 -8.27 -23.68
C VAL A 32 24.40 -6.84 -24.17
N ASN A 33 25.50 -6.26 -23.68
CA ASN A 33 26.09 -4.99 -24.16
C ASN A 33 25.35 -3.65 -23.87
N ALA A 34 25.25 -3.23 -22.60
CA ALA A 34 25.17 -1.79 -22.31
C ALA A 34 25.90 -1.45 -21.00
N GLY A 35 26.80 -0.48 -21.08
CA GLY A 35 27.74 -0.10 -20.02
C GLY A 35 27.11 0.26 -18.67
N LYS A 36 27.98 0.29 -17.66
CA LYS A 36 27.76 0.52 -16.23
C LYS A 36 27.00 1.82 -15.88
N LYS A 37 25.71 1.97 -16.21
CA LYS A 37 24.84 3.04 -15.69
C LYS A 37 23.43 2.51 -15.39
N ASN A 38 23.02 2.69 -14.13
CA ASN A 38 21.72 2.33 -13.51
C ASN A 38 21.42 0.85 -13.26
N ARG A 39 22.10 0.28 -12.26
CA ARG A 39 21.73 -0.99 -11.62
C ARG A 39 20.46 -0.92 -10.73
N TYR A 40 19.83 0.25 -10.59
CA TYR A 40 18.67 0.46 -9.70
C TYR A 40 17.40 0.93 -10.42
N ASN A 41 17.36 0.90 -11.77
CA ASN A 41 16.13 1.18 -12.52
C ASN A 41 15.21 -0.06 -12.51
N PHE A 42 14.80 -0.53 -11.33
CA PHE A 42 13.65 -1.42 -11.21
C PHE A 42 12.43 -0.64 -11.67
N GLN A 43 12.02 -0.85 -12.91
CA GLN A 43 10.85 -0.17 -13.43
C GLN A 43 9.61 -0.86 -12.87
N LEU A 44 9.03 -0.24 -11.85
CA LEU A 44 7.75 -0.65 -11.28
C LEU A 44 6.68 -0.43 -12.34
N LYS A 45 6.01 -1.50 -12.72
CA LYS A 45 4.86 -1.45 -13.63
C LYS A 45 3.59 -1.64 -12.84
N PRO A 46 2.52 -0.91 -13.11
CA PRO A 46 1.20 -1.19 -12.55
C PRO A 46 0.84 -2.67 -12.73
N TYR A 47 0.26 -3.29 -11.70
CA TYR A 47 -0.22 -4.66 -11.79
C TYR A 47 -1.35 -4.78 -12.83
N ASN A 48 -2.26 -3.79 -12.87
CA ASN A 48 -3.25 -3.63 -13.93
C ASN A 48 -2.75 -2.62 -14.98
N PRO A 49 -2.58 -3.00 -16.26
CA PRO A 49 -2.15 -2.09 -17.33
C PRO A 49 -3.06 -0.89 -17.58
N GLU A 50 -4.34 -0.96 -17.23
CA GLU A 50 -5.30 0.15 -17.40
C GLU A 50 -5.15 1.24 -16.33
N HIS A 51 -4.40 0.96 -15.26
CA HIS A 51 -4.16 1.94 -14.20
C HIS A 51 -3.02 2.89 -14.58
N LYS A 52 -3.12 4.13 -14.10
CA LYS A 52 -2.05 5.12 -14.26
C LYS A 52 -0.78 4.65 -13.54
N PRO A 53 0.41 4.84 -14.14
CA PRO A 53 1.67 4.61 -13.44
C PRO A 53 1.80 5.50 -12.20
N PRO A 54 2.35 4.98 -11.08
CA PRO A 54 2.53 5.76 -9.88
C PRO A 54 3.60 6.85 -10.07
N GLY A 55 3.35 8.02 -9.50
CA GLY A 55 4.30 9.13 -9.45
C GLY A 55 5.30 9.02 -8.27
N PRO A 56 6.30 9.91 -8.20
CA PRO A 56 7.35 9.86 -7.17
C PRO A 56 6.86 10.05 -5.73
N LYS A 57 5.65 10.57 -5.54
CA LYS A 57 5.07 10.83 -4.21
C LYS A 57 4.04 9.76 -3.82
N ASP A 58 3.68 8.86 -4.73
CA ASP A 58 2.61 7.91 -4.50
C ASP A 58 3.11 6.69 -3.72
N LEU A 59 2.23 6.09 -2.92
CA LEU A 59 2.55 4.84 -2.24
C LEU A 59 2.30 3.67 -3.19
N VAL A 60 3.18 2.68 -3.12
CA VAL A 60 3.12 1.47 -3.94
C VAL A 60 3.24 0.23 -3.07
N TYR A 61 2.62 -0.87 -3.49
CA TYR A 61 2.72 -2.15 -2.81
C TYR A 61 2.81 -3.31 -3.82
N LEU A 62 3.35 -4.44 -3.38
CA LEU A 62 3.55 -5.63 -4.23
C LEU A 62 2.48 -6.70 -3.95
N GLU A 63 2.27 -6.97 -2.67
CA GLU A 63 1.47 -8.09 -2.17
C GLU A 63 0.18 -7.60 -1.53
N SER A 64 -0.90 -8.36 -1.72
CA SER A 64 -2.18 -8.06 -1.07
C SER A 64 -2.05 -8.16 0.44
N SER A 65 -2.74 -7.27 1.16
CA SER A 65 -2.79 -7.33 2.61
C SER A 65 -3.52 -8.59 3.10
N PRO A 66 -3.10 -9.16 4.24
CA PRO A 66 -3.82 -10.29 4.84
C PRO A 66 -5.18 -9.85 5.42
N GLY A 67 -6.01 -10.83 5.80
CA GLY A 67 -7.20 -10.55 6.60
C GLY A 67 -6.82 -10.18 8.04
N PHE A 68 -7.42 -9.12 8.57
CA PHE A 68 -7.12 -8.60 9.92
C PHE A 68 -8.21 -8.89 10.97
N CYS A 69 -9.33 -9.51 10.58
CA CYS A 69 -10.46 -9.80 11.47
C CYS A 69 -10.08 -10.82 12.55
N GLU A 70 -9.48 -11.93 12.13
CA GLU A 70 -9.11 -13.02 13.03
C GLU A 70 -7.69 -12.88 13.57
N ARG A 71 -7.48 -13.30 14.82
CA ARG A 71 -6.16 -13.28 15.45
C ARG A 71 -5.22 -14.26 14.75
N ASN A 72 -4.09 -13.76 14.26
CA ASN A 72 -3.03 -14.58 13.67
C ASN A 72 -1.65 -14.18 14.22
N PRO A 73 -1.16 -14.85 15.28
CA PRO A 73 0.12 -14.53 15.92
C PRO A 73 1.33 -14.69 15.00
N ARG A 74 1.26 -15.54 13.96
CA ARG A 74 2.37 -15.76 13.02
C ARG A 74 2.64 -14.52 12.16
N LEU A 75 1.61 -13.73 11.89
CA LEU A 75 1.69 -12.49 11.12
C LEU A 75 1.61 -11.24 12.01
N GLY A 76 1.60 -11.39 13.35
CA GLY A 76 1.45 -10.27 14.28
C GLY A 76 0.05 -9.64 14.32
N ILE A 77 -0.96 -10.31 13.77
CA ILE A 77 -2.34 -9.80 13.68
C ILE A 77 -3.08 -10.15 14.98
N GLN A 78 -3.61 -9.14 15.66
CA GLN A 78 -4.30 -9.31 16.94
C GLN A 78 -5.79 -9.69 16.80
N GLY A 79 -6.39 -9.46 15.64
CA GLY A 79 -7.83 -9.60 15.40
C GLY A 79 -8.61 -8.33 15.77
N THR A 80 -9.91 -8.31 15.46
CA THR A 80 -10.80 -7.17 15.74
C THR A 80 -11.69 -7.35 16.96
N HIS A 81 -11.78 -8.57 17.51
CA HIS A 81 -12.58 -8.86 18.70
C HIS A 81 -12.23 -7.93 19.88
N GLY A 82 -13.26 -7.36 20.50
CA GLY A 82 -13.12 -6.46 21.65
C GLY A 82 -12.70 -5.02 21.32
N ARG A 83 -12.56 -4.67 20.03
CA ARG A 83 -12.37 -3.27 19.61
C ARG A 83 -13.69 -2.51 19.69
N GLN A 84 -13.60 -1.23 20.02
CA GLN A 84 -14.74 -0.33 19.95
C GLN A 84 -15.06 -0.02 18.48
N CYS A 85 -16.34 -0.13 18.11
CA CYS A 85 -16.88 0.23 16.81
C CYS A 85 -17.93 1.35 16.94
N ASN A 86 -18.29 1.96 15.81
CA ASN A 86 -19.28 3.02 15.69
C ASN A 86 -20.54 2.51 14.97
N ASP A 87 -21.63 2.31 15.70
CA ASP A 87 -22.88 1.73 15.18
C ASP A 87 -23.56 2.59 14.09
N THR A 88 -23.25 3.89 14.04
CA THR A 88 -23.81 4.80 13.03
C THR A 88 -22.96 4.90 11.76
N SER A 89 -21.74 4.35 11.78
CA SER A 89 -20.82 4.44 10.64
C SER A 89 -21.02 3.27 9.68
N ILE A 90 -21.07 3.59 8.39
CA ILE A 90 -21.01 2.61 7.30
C ILE A 90 -19.57 2.29 6.86
N GLY A 91 -18.58 2.96 7.48
CA GLY A 91 -17.16 2.84 7.15
C GLY A 91 -16.46 1.73 7.93
N VAL A 92 -15.13 1.66 7.80
CA VAL A 92 -14.28 0.63 8.45
C VAL A 92 -14.23 0.75 9.99
N ASP A 93 -14.71 1.86 10.54
CA ASP A 93 -14.95 2.04 11.98
C ASP A 93 -16.35 1.53 12.41
N GLY A 94 -17.21 1.20 11.45
CA GLY A 94 -18.56 0.70 11.64
C GLY A 94 -18.61 -0.70 12.23
N CYS A 95 -19.64 -0.98 13.04
CA CYS A 95 -19.81 -2.28 13.67
C CYS A 95 -20.07 -3.41 12.65
N ASP A 96 -20.70 -3.11 11.51
CA ASP A 96 -20.95 -4.06 10.42
C ASP A 96 -19.67 -4.57 9.73
N LEU A 97 -18.59 -3.76 9.74
CA LEU A 97 -17.32 -4.12 9.10
C LEU A 97 -16.25 -4.56 10.10
N MET A 98 -16.32 -4.08 11.34
CA MET A 98 -15.29 -4.35 12.35
C MET A 98 -15.52 -5.66 13.12
N CYS A 99 -16.77 -6.08 13.30
CA CYS A 99 -17.17 -7.20 14.16
C CYS A 99 -17.56 -8.45 13.36
#